data_AF-A0A382JRQ0-F1
#
_entry.id   AF-A0A382JRQ0-F1
#
_cell.length_a   1.000
_cell.length_b   1.000
_cell.length_c   1.000
_cell.angle_alpha   90.00
_cell.angle_beta   90.00
_cell.angle_gamma   90.00
#
_symmetry.space_group_name_H-M   'P 1'
#
loop_
_entity.id
_entity.type
_entity.pdbx_description
1 polymer ?
#
loop_
_entity_poly.entity_id
_entity_poly.type
_entity_poly.pdbx_seq_one_letter_code
_entity_poly.pdbx_strand_id
1 'polypeptide(L)'
;MIRVNPVNRVEKIRYPKDMDKEHETKYDTVMTYCPSCHFRIDVRIQHSDGKNEFFQFVNMPERISKYLDGRKVYCNMCKKTSIVERESNATKPTFAVKLDCSQMKPGMETWYEDSIPKFNNEE
;
A
#
# COMPACT_ATOMS: atom_id res chain seq x y z
N MET A 1 0.92 40.25 -15.56
CA MET A 1 -0.15 39.24 -15.39
C MET A 1 0.49 37.86 -15.42
N ILE A 2 0.56 37.18 -14.28
CA ILE A 2 1.09 35.81 -14.20
C ILE A 2 -0.05 34.86 -14.56
N ARG A 3 0.04 34.19 -15.70
CA ARG A 3 -0.92 33.15 -16.11
C ARG A 3 -0.50 31.84 -15.44
N VAL A 4 -1.26 31.41 -14.43
CA VAL A 4 -1.12 30.10 -13.81
C VAL A 4 -1.91 29.09 -14.65
N ASN A 5 -1.22 28.14 -15.27
CA ASN A 5 -1.88 27.04 -15.97
C ASN A 5 -2.40 26.02 -14.95
N PRO A 6 -3.64 25.51 -15.11
CA PRO A 6 -4.17 24.50 -14.19
C PRO A 6 -3.41 23.18 -14.35
N VAL A 7 -2.78 22.71 -13.26
CA VAL A 7 -2.13 21.41 -13.17
C VAL A 7 -3.21 20.35 -12.94
N ASN A 8 -4.02 20.08 -13.97
CA ASN A 8 -4.93 18.93 -13.97
C ASN A 8 -4.63 18.06 -15.18
N ARG A 9 -3.50 17.35 -15.11
CA ARG A 9 -3.28 16.14 -15.90
C ARG A 9 -2.98 15.01 -14.94
N VAL A 10 -4.04 14.48 -14.32
CA VAL A 10 -3.97 13.21 -13.59
C VAL A 10 -3.70 12.14 -14.65
N GLU A 11 -2.46 11.67 -14.74
CA GLU A 11 -2.11 10.56 -15.63
C GLU A 11 -2.89 9.32 -15.20
N LYS A 12 -3.64 8.73 -16.14
CA LYS A 12 -4.34 7.47 -15.91
C LYS A 12 -3.29 6.38 -15.67
N ILE A 13 -3.30 5.81 -14.47
CA ILE A 13 -2.48 4.65 -14.11
C ILE A 13 -2.80 3.52 -15.10
N ARG A 14 -1.79 3.04 -15.83
CA ARG A 14 -1.91 1.91 -16.77
C ARG A 14 -1.69 0.60 -16.00
N TYR A 15 -2.72 -0.21 -15.89
CA TYR A 15 -2.63 -1.59 -15.39
C TYR A 15 -2.46 -2.56 -16.59
N PRO A 16 -1.80 -3.73 -16.39
CA PRO A 16 -1.59 -4.73 -17.45
C PRO A 16 -2.92 -5.24 -18.03
N LYS A 17 -2.91 -5.52 -19.34
CA LYS A 17 -4.06 -5.42 -20.25
C LYS A 17 -4.87 -6.71 -20.42
N ASP A 18 -4.69 -7.69 -19.54
CA ASP A 18 -5.17 -9.07 -19.77
C ASP A 18 -5.92 -9.63 -18.54
N MET A 19 -6.94 -8.92 -18.06
CA MET A 19 -7.99 -9.50 -17.21
C MET A 19 -9.36 -9.11 -17.76
N ASP A 20 -10.25 -10.09 -17.86
CA ASP A 20 -11.54 -10.00 -18.54
C ASP A 20 -12.33 -8.74 -18.19
N LYS A 21 -12.82 -8.04 -19.23
CA LYS A 21 -13.49 -6.73 -19.21
C LYS A 21 -14.67 -6.59 -18.23
N GLU A 22 -15.21 -7.69 -17.73
CA GLU A 22 -16.35 -7.70 -16.81
C GLU A 22 -15.93 -7.53 -15.34
N HIS A 23 -14.77 -8.09 -14.95
CA HIS A 23 -14.18 -7.93 -13.62
C HIS A 23 -13.51 -6.55 -13.44
N GLU A 24 -13.28 -5.83 -14.54
CA GLU A 24 -12.78 -4.45 -14.53
C GLU A 24 -13.79 -3.44 -13.94
N THR A 25 -15.08 -3.78 -13.88
CA THR A 25 -16.16 -2.83 -13.55
C THR A 25 -16.66 -2.88 -12.11
N LYS A 26 -16.42 -3.97 -11.37
CA LYS A 26 -16.88 -4.15 -9.99
C LYS A 26 -15.72 -3.98 -9.01
N TYR A 27 -15.51 -2.74 -8.59
CA TYR A 27 -14.55 -2.42 -7.55
C TYR A 27 -15.14 -1.37 -6.61
N ASP A 28 -14.59 -1.32 -5.40
CA ASP A 28 -14.76 -0.17 -4.50
C ASP A 28 -13.39 0.51 -4.33
N THR A 29 -13.40 1.78 -3.96
CA THR A 29 -12.18 2.58 -3.80
C THR A 29 -11.98 2.94 -2.34
N VAL A 30 -10.80 2.63 -1.79
CA VAL A 30 -10.43 2.99 -0.43
C VAL A 30 -9.30 4.01 -0.46
N MET A 31 -9.55 5.15 0.17
CA MET A 31 -8.60 6.25 0.27
C MET A 31 -7.67 6.06 1.47
N THR A 32 -6.37 6.20 1.22
CA THR A 32 -5.29 6.17 2.21
C THR A 32 -4.24 7.25 1.96
N TYR A 33 -3.23 7.31 2.82
CA TYR A 33 -2.09 8.20 2.67
C TYR A 33 -0.79 7.41 2.64
N CYS A 34 0.16 7.87 1.83
CA CYS A 34 1.50 7.32 1.82
C CYS A 34 2.20 7.62 3.15
N PRO A 35 2.68 6.62 3.90
CA PRO A 35 3.37 6.84 5.17
C PRO A 35 4.70 7.61 5.02
N SER A 36 5.31 7.64 3.81
CA SER A 36 6.59 8.34 3.61
C SER A 36 6.47 9.78 3.12
N CYS A 37 5.41 10.15 2.41
CA CYS A 37 5.29 11.49 1.81
C CYS A 37 3.92 12.14 2.01
N HIS A 38 3.03 11.47 2.74
CA HIS A 38 1.66 11.91 3.03
C HIS A 38 0.79 12.22 1.82
N PHE A 39 1.23 11.82 0.62
CA PHE A 39 0.41 11.94 -0.57
C PHE A 39 -0.78 10.97 -0.50
N ARG A 40 -1.95 11.44 -0.90
CA ARG A 40 -3.18 10.65 -0.96
C ARG A 40 -3.07 9.55 -2.01
N ILE A 41 -3.46 8.33 -1.66
CA ILE A 41 -3.51 7.18 -2.56
C ILE A 41 -4.94 6.62 -2.55
N ASP A 42 -5.51 6.48 -3.74
CA ASP A 42 -6.81 5.84 -3.93
C ASP A 42 -6.58 4.39 -4.38
N VAL A 43 -6.93 3.43 -3.52
CA VAL A 43 -6.72 2.00 -3.74
C VAL A 43 -8.01 1.37 -4.26
N ARG A 44 -7.97 0.83 -5.48
CA ARG A 44 -9.09 0.06 -6.04
C ARG A 44 -9.06 -1.37 -5.54
N ILE A 45 -10.18 -1.84 -5.02
CA ILE A 45 -10.38 -3.18 -4.49
C ILE A 45 -11.43 -3.86 -5.37
N GLN A 46 -10.99 -4.82 -6.17
CA GLN A 46 -11.89 -5.61 -7.00
C GLN A 46 -12.53 -6.71 -6.17
N HIS A 47 -13.86 -6.82 -6.22
CA HIS A 47 -14.63 -7.90 -5.58
C HIS A 47 -16.01 -8.03 -6.22
N SER A 48 -16.66 -9.19 -6.05
CA SER A 48 -17.97 -9.51 -6.64
C SER A 48 -19.07 -8.49 -6.31
N ASP A 49 -18.98 -7.90 -5.11
CA ASP A 49 -19.97 -6.97 -4.56
C ASP A 49 -19.59 -5.49 -4.77
N GLY A 50 -18.62 -5.21 -5.66
CA GLY A 50 -18.12 -3.86 -5.92
C GLY A 50 -19.23 -2.98 -6.51
N LYS A 51 -19.45 -1.82 -5.90
CA LYS A 51 -20.50 -0.86 -6.28
C LYS A 51 -19.94 0.48 -6.75
N ASN A 52 -18.62 0.59 -6.91
CA ASN A 52 -17.90 1.85 -7.16
C ASN A 52 -18.07 2.86 -6.02
N GLU A 53 -18.18 2.36 -4.79
CA GLU A 53 -18.28 3.20 -3.60
C GLU A 53 -16.88 3.65 -3.12
N PHE A 54 -16.86 4.78 -2.43
CA PHE A 54 -15.64 5.38 -1.89
C PHE A 54 -15.65 5.32 -0.37
N PHE A 55 -14.62 4.69 0.20
CA PHE A 55 -14.44 4.56 1.64
C PHE A 55 -13.12 5.19 2.07
N GLN A 56 -13.07 5.56 3.35
CA GLN A 56 -11.81 5.86 4.02
C GLN A 56 -11.39 4.64 4.83
N PHE A 57 -10.09 4.43 5.00
CA PHE A 57 -9.56 3.32 5.79
C PHE A 57 -10.11 3.24 7.22
N VAL A 58 -10.52 4.37 7.80
CA VAL A 58 -11.08 4.47 9.16
C VAL A 58 -12.54 4.05 9.29
N ASN A 59 -13.29 3.97 8.18
CA ASN A 59 -14.73 3.68 8.20
C ASN A 59 -15.12 2.82 6.99
N MET A 60 -14.67 1.57 7.02
CA MET A 60 -14.87 0.63 5.94
C MET A 60 -15.71 -0.56 6.39
N PRO A 61 -16.68 -1.01 5.58
CA PRO A 61 -17.49 -2.17 5.91
C PRO A 61 -16.67 -3.47 5.84
N GLU A 62 -17.07 -4.44 6.67
CA GLU A 62 -16.38 -5.74 6.79
C GLU A 62 -16.32 -6.52 5.46
N ARG A 63 -17.33 -6.36 4.60
CA ARG A 63 -17.36 -6.99 3.27
C ARG A 63 -16.14 -6.63 2.40
N ILE A 64 -15.55 -5.44 2.60
CA ILE A 64 -14.38 -4.95 1.86
C ILE A 64 -13.08 -5.24 2.65
N SER A 65 -13.16 -5.20 3.98
CA SER A 65 -12.01 -5.37 4.88
C SER A 65 -11.25 -6.68 4.67
N LYS A 66 -11.94 -7.74 4.24
CA LYS A 66 -11.34 -9.05 3.92
C LYS A 66 -10.39 -9.04 2.73
N TYR A 67 -10.46 -8.04 1.84
CA TYR A 67 -9.65 -7.98 0.62
C TYR A 67 -8.39 -7.09 0.75
N LEU A 68 -8.14 -6.54 1.94
CA LEU A 68 -7.11 -5.52 2.16
C LEU A 68 -5.90 -6.02 2.94
N ASP A 69 -6.05 -7.07 3.71
CA ASP A 69 -4.97 -7.57 4.55
C ASP A 69 -3.81 -8.12 3.69
N GLY A 70 -2.58 -7.71 4.02
CA GLY A 70 -1.37 -8.04 3.26
C GLY A 70 -1.24 -7.35 1.90
N ARG A 71 -2.16 -6.43 1.54
CA ARG A 71 -2.15 -5.81 0.21
C ARG A 71 -1.01 -4.79 0.08
N LYS A 72 -0.27 -4.88 -1.01
CA LYS A 72 0.74 -3.88 -1.39
C LYS A 72 0.10 -2.70 -2.12
N VAL A 73 0.48 -1.49 -1.72
CA VAL A 73 0.00 -0.22 -2.25
C VAL A 73 1.19 0.61 -2.70
N TYR A 74 1.20 0.98 -3.97
CA TYR A 74 2.29 1.76 -4.57
C TYR A 74 1.99 3.25 -4.56
N CYS A 75 2.94 4.06 -4.09
CA CYS A 75 2.84 5.52 -4.15
C CYS A 75 3.48 6.08 -5.43
N ASN A 76 2.67 6.68 -6.30
CA ASN A 76 3.17 7.28 -7.53
C ASN A 76 4.07 8.51 -7.31
N MET A 77 4.00 9.16 -6.15
CA MET A 77 4.78 10.37 -5.86
C MET A 77 6.19 10.05 -5.37
N CYS A 78 6.33 9.27 -4.30
CA CYS A 78 7.65 8.93 -3.73
C CYS A 78 8.20 7.59 -4.23
N LYS A 79 7.46 6.89 -5.11
CA LYS A 79 7.84 5.61 -5.72
C LYS A 79 8.10 4.48 -4.71
N LYS A 80 7.63 4.64 -3.47
CA LYS A 80 7.71 3.62 -2.42
C LYS A 80 6.43 2.77 -2.39
N THR A 81 6.60 1.51 -2.00
CA THR A 81 5.51 0.59 -1.75
C THR A 81 5.20 0.55 -0.25
N SER A 82 3.93 0.37 0.08
CA SER A 82 3.43 0.22 1.45
C SER A 82 2.64 -1.08 1.54
N ILE A 83 2.59 -1.71 2.71
CA ILE A 83 1.80 -2.89 3.00
C ILE A 83 0.67 -2.46 3.94
N VAL A 84 -0.54 -2.86 3.58
CA VAL A 84 -1.73 -2.73 4.42
C VAL A 84 -1.82 -3.96 5.29
N GLU A 85 -1.86 -3.77 6.61
CA GLU A 85 -1.96 -4.84 7.59
C GLU A 85 -3.13 -4.61 8.51
N ARG A 86 -3.88 -5.66 8.81
CA ARG A 86 -4.92 -5.63 9.83
C ARG A 86 -4.26 -5.55 11.22
N GLU A 87 -4.77 -4.66 12.07
CA GLU A 87 -4.37 -4.63 13.47
C GLU A 87 -5.00 -5.81 14.22
N SER A 88 -4.17 -6.66 14.82
CA SER A 88 -4.59 -7.88 15.51
C SER A 88 -5.38 -7.61 16.80
N ASN A 89 -5.21 -6.45 17.41
CA ASN A 89 -5.78 -6.12 18.72
C ASN A 89 -7.05 -5.23 18.65
N ALA A 90 -7.56 -4.95 17.46
CA ALA A 90 -8.68 -4.03 17.29
C ALA A 90 -10.04 -4.76 17.31
N THR A 91 -10.98 -4.28 18.15
CA THR A 91 -12.37 -4.78 18.20
C THR A 91 -13.14 -4.52 16.90
N LYS A 92 -12.69 -3.54 16.10
CA LYS A 92 -13.22 -3.19 14.78
C LYS A 92 -12.13 -3.42 13.73
N PRO A 93 -12.49 -3.74 12.47
CA PRO A 93 -11.51 -3.96 11.40
C PRO A 93 -10.72 -2.67 11.12
N THR A 94 -9.60 -2.53 11.82
CA THR A 94 -8.68 -1.40 11.75
C THR A 94 -7.44 -1.86 11.00
N PHE A 95 -6.91 -0.99 10.15
CA PHE A 95 -5.76 -1.30 9.32
C PHE A 95 -4.69 -0.26 9.49
N ALA A 96 -3.45 -0.72 9.58
CA ALA A 96 -2.26 0.10 9.53
C ALA A 96 -1.66 0.04 8.11
N VAL A 97 -1.13 1.17 7.65
CA VAL A 97 -0.42 1.27 6.37
C VAL A 97 1.04 1.51 6.69
N LYS A 98 1.88 0.49 6.44
CA LYS A 98 3.31 0.49 6.76
C LYS A 98 4.14 0.56 5.49
N LEU A 99 5.36 1.07 5.56
CA LEU A 99 6.27 1.01 4.42
C LEU A 99 6.72 -0.44 4.18
N ASP A 100 6.77 -0.85 2.91
CA ASP A 100 7.36 -2.13 2.53
C ASP A 100 8.89 -2.00 2.55
N CYS A 101 9.50 -2.47 3.62
CA CYS A 101 10.96 -2.46 3.78
C CYS A 101 11.61 -3.78 3.32
N SER A 102 10.86 -4.73 2.74
CA SER A 102 11.38 -6.07 2.39
C SER A 102 12.53 -6.07 1.37
N GLN A 103 12.67 -5.00 0.59
CA GLN A 103 13.74 -4.82 -0.40
C GLN A 103 14.79 -3.80 0.05
N MET A 104 14.71 -3.30 1.29
CA MET A 104 15.74 -2.42 1.83
C MET A 104 16.97 -3.24 2.19
N LYS A 105 18.14 -2.68 1.89
CA LYS A 105 19.39 -3.27 2.36
C LYS A 105 19.39 -3.29 3.90
N PRO A 106 19.93 -4.35 4.53
CA PRO A 106 20.20 -4.30 5.96
C PRO A 106 21.01 -3.04 6.26
N GLY A 107 20.65 -2.34 7.33
CA GLY A 107 21.28 -1.09 7.70
C GLY A 107 22.69 -1.30 8.26
N MET A 108 23.05 -0.50 9.26
CA MET A 108 24.30 -0.67 10.00
C MET A 108 24.32 -1.93 10.89
N GLU A 109 23.31 -2.78 10.83
CA GLU A 109 23.25 -4.04 11.61
C GLU A 109 24.46 -4.94 11.30
N THR A 110 24.94 -4.90 10.06
CA THR A 110 26.18 -5.56 9.62
C THR A 110 27.43 -5.10 10.37
N TRP A 111 27.48 -3.86 10.88
CA TRP A 111 28.61 -3.36 11.68
C TRP A 111 28.74 -4.10 13.02
N TYR A 112 27.62 -4.61 13.55
CA TYR A 112 27.62 -5.36 14.80
C TYR A 112 27.92 -6.84 14.60
N GLU A 113 27.59 -7.42 13.43
CA GLU A 113 27.88 -8.83 13.12
C GLU A 113 29.39 -9.10 12.98
N ASP A 114 30.16 -8.16 12.43
CA ASP A 114 31.62 -8.27 12.34
C ASP A 114 32.32 -8.15 13.71
N SER A 115 31.62 -7.58 14.70
CA SER A 115 32.14 -7.40 16.07
C SER A 115 31.88 -8.61 16.97
N ILE A 116 31.10 -9.60 16.51
CA ILE A 116 30.84 -10.83 17.26
C ILE A 116 31.99 -11.82 16.97
N PRO A 117 32.77 -12.22 17.98
CA PRO A 117 33.80 -13.24 17.80
C PRO A 117 33.18 -14.51 17.23
N LYS A 118 33.56 -14.88 16.00
CA LYS A 118 33.17 -16.15 15.40
C LYS A 118 33.91 -17.25 16.19
N PHE A 119 33.19 -18.00 17.00
CA PHE A 119 33.74 -19.21 17.61
C PHE A 119 34.02 -20.20 16.47
N ASN A 120 35.29 -20.31 16.09
CA ASN A 120 35.76 -21.39 15.22
C ASN A 120 35.69 -22.68 16.05
N ASN A 121 34.62 -23.45 15.87
CA ASN A 121 34.61 -24.86 16.23
C ASN A 121 35.33 -25.62 15.12
N GLU A 122 36.67 -25.54 15.12
CA GLU A 122 37.50 -26.50 14.40
C GLU A 122 37.75 -27.67 15.37
N GLU A 123 37.12 -28.81 15.06
CA GLU A 123 37.33 -30.12 15.70
C GLU A 123 38.16 -31.00 14.77
#